data_AF-C7QHX5-F1
#
_entry.id   AF-C7QHX5-F1
#
_cell.length_a   1.000
_cell.length_b   1.000
_cell.length_c   1.000
_cell.angle_alpha   90.00
_cell.angle_beta   90.00
_cell.angle_gamma   90.00
#
_symmetry.space_group_name_H-M   'P 1'
#
loop_
_entity.id
_entity.type
_entity.pdbx_description
1 polymer ?
#
loop_
_entity_poly.entity_id
_entity_poly.type
_entity_poly.pdbx_seq_one_letter_code
_entity_poly.pdbx_strand_id
1 'polypeptide(L)'
;MRNRDLDRLTYLRTLDPVGDHEEIYRTVAQFEFGWETMLGLNLAFYRTFGIPAIAELLYSTGEMTERTRKRADDTGLLMYELITHGLEAERGRAAVKRLNQIHRRFTIGADDYRYVLATFVVVPTRWIDRSGWRALCCHERTATVEFYRRLGELMHVTDIPASYAGFEHVLDTYEAEHFAHTAAAEALMAATRGLFAGRLPERLKGLAGPVADTLLSPPLREAVGAPTPALPVRLLVSGLIRLRASAEAWKAPRTEPYITLGTAHSYPEGYQVQELGPETVEP
;
A
#
# COMPACT_ATOMS: atom_id res chain seq x y z
N MET A 1 -3.23 -32.79 -3.91
CA MET A 1 -2.10 -31.96 -3.43
C MET A 1 -2.18 -30.61 -4.14
N ARG A 2 -2.13 -29.49 -3.41
CA ARG A 2 -2.03 -28.14 -4.02
C ARG A 2 -0.76 -28.09 -4.88
N ASN A 3 -0.84 -27.55 -6.09
CA ASN A 3 0.28 -27.57 -7.04
C ASN A 3 1.28 -26.41 -6.86
N ARG A 4 1.01 -25.50 -5.91
CA ARG A 4 1.94 -24.44 -5.54
C ARG A 4 2.98 -25.00 -4.58
N ASP A 5 4.20 -25.09 -5.08
CA ASP A 5 5.36 -25.55 -4.33
C ASP A 5 5.62 -24.63 -3.12
N LEU A 6 5.81 -25.22 -1.94
CA LEU A 6 6.18 -24.51 -0.72
C LEU A 6 7.69 -24.26 -0.64
N ASP A 7 8.47 -24.67 -1.63
CA ASP A 7 9.92 -24.44 -1.73
C ASP A 7 10.33 -23.02 -1.38
N ARG A 8 9.60 -22.00 -1.85
CA ARG A 8 9.90 -20.61 -1.51
C ARG A 8 9.66 -20.30 -0.04
N LEU A 9 8.57 -20.80 0.54
CA LEU A 9 8.33 -20.64 1.98
C LEU A 9 9.39 -21.38 2.80
N THR A 10 9.83 -22.56 2.35
CA THR A 10 10.94 -23.30 2.95
C THR A 10 12.22 -22.50 2.91
N TYR A 11 12.58 -21.92 1.76
CA TYR A 11 13.72 -21.03 1.60
C TYR A 11 13.63 -19.78 2.50
N LEU A 12 12.49 -19.08 2.49
CA LEU A 12 12.32 -17.88 3.34
C LEU A 12 12.46 -18.18 4.84
N ARG A 13 12.21 -19.41 5.27
CA ARG A 13 12.40 -19.86 6.66
C ARG A 13 13.85 -20.20 7.01
N THR A 14 14.77 -20.25 6.03
CA THR A 14 16.21 -20.41 6.29
C THR A 14 16.93 -19.08 6.46
N LEU A 15 16.30 -17.97 6.10
CA LEU A 15 16.85 -16.61 6.23
C LEU A 15 16.63 -16.04 7.64
N ASP A 16 17.49 -15.11 8.06
CA ASP A 16 17.28 -14.34 9.28
C ASP A 16 16.24 -13.24 9.02
N PRO A 17 15.06 -13.26 9.66
CA PRO A 17 14.03 -12.27 9.40
C PRO A 17 14.41 -10.83 9.80
N VAL A 18 15.48 -10.64 10.59
CA VAL A 18 16.01 -9.32 10.93
C VAL A 18 17.13 -8.91 9.98
N GLY A 19 18.14 -9.75 9.77
CA GLY A 19 19.25 -9.46 8.86
C GLY A 19 18.85 -9.41 7.38
N ASP A 20 17.99 -10.32 6.94
CA ASP A 20 17.61 -10.52 5.53
C ASP A 20 16.23 -9.94 5.20
N HIS A 21 15.76 -8.99 6.01
CA HIS A 21 14.40 -8.46 5.93
C HIS A 21 14.04 -7.87 4.55
N GLU A 22 15.00 -7.22 3.87
CA GLU A 22 14.78 -6.66 2.53
C GLU A 22 14.54 -7.78 1.49
N GLU A 23 15.30 -8.88 1.55
CA GLU A 23 15.12 -10.01 0.64
C GLU A 23 13.78 -10.71 0.89
N ILE A 24 13.46 -10.97 2.15
CA ILE A 24 12.20 -11.62 2.53
C ILE A 24 11.02 -10.74 2.12
N TYR A 25 11.04 -9.44 2.45
CA TYR A 25 9.95 -8.54 2.12
C TYR A 25 9.78 -8.34 0.61
N ARG A 26 10.89 -8.19 -0.14
CA ARG A 26 10.86 -8.18 -1.61
C ARG A 26 10.25 -9.46 -2.17
N THR A 27 10.61 -10.61 -1.61
CA THR A 27 10.08 -11.91 -2.04
C THR A 27 8.56 -12.02 -1.79
N VAL A 28 8.12 -11.61 -0.61
CA VAL A 28 6.70 -11.50 -0.24
C VAL A 28 5.96 -10.58 -1.22
N ALA A 29 6.49 -9.38 -1.43
CA ALA A 29 5.84 -8.30 -2.16
C ALA A 29 5.83 -8.48 -3.68
N GLN A 30 6.83 -9.17 -4.27
CA GLN A 30 6.98 -9.30 -5.72
C GLN A 30 6.67 -10.70 -6.26
N PHE A 31 6.88 -11.76 -5.47
CA PHE A 31 6.86 -13.13 -5.99
C PHE A 31 5.80 -14.01 -5.33
N GLU A 32 5.53 -13.83 -4.04
CA GLU A 32 4.54 -14.63 -3.31
C GLU A 32 3.13 -14.03 -3.34
N PHE A 33 3.02 -12.74 -3.03
CA PHE A 33 1.77 -12.04 -2.78
C PHE A 33 1.71 -10.71 -3.55
N GLY A 34 2.13 -10.73 -4.82
CA GLY A 34 2.27 -9.51 -5.63
C GLY A 34 1.00 -8.66 -5.74
N TRP A 35 -0.11 -9.30 -6.10
CA TRP A 35 -1.40 -8.61 -6.22
C TRP A 35 -1.92 -8.14 -4.87
N GLU A 36 -1.81 -9.00 -3.84
CA GLU A 36 -2.26 -8.71 -2.49
C GLU A 36 -1.45 -7.57 -1.86
N THR A 37 -0.13 -7.53 -2.08
CA THR A 37 0.74 -6.45 -1.61
C THR A 37 0.42 -5.16 -2.35
N MET A 38 0.35 -5.17 -3.68
CA MET A 38 -0.04 -4.00 -4.47
C MET A 38 -1.39 -3.43 -4.00
N LEU A 39 -2.41 -4.27 -3.84
CA LEU A 39 -3.72 -3.81 -3.40
C LEU A 39 -3.70 -3.37 -1.94
N GLY A 40 -3.02 -4.10 -1.06
CA GLY A 40 -2.85 -3.77 0.35
C GLY A 40 -2.18 -2.41 0.57
N LEU A 41 -1.15 -2.08 -0.21
CA LEU A 41 -0.49 -0.77 -0.18
C LEU A 41 -1.43 0.36 -0.66
N ASN A 42 -2.27 0.11 -1.67
CA ASN A 42 -3.31 1.06 -2.05
C ASN A 42 -4.35 1.25 -0.94
N LEU A 43 -4.76 0.16 -0.27
CA LEU A 43 -5.68 0.24 0.87
C LEU A 43 -5.07 0.98 2.07
N ALA A 44 -3.77 0.81 2.32
CA ALA A 44 -3.03 1.57 3.32
C ALA A 44 -3.09 3.08 3.00
N PHE A 45 -2.82 3.43 1.74
CA PHE A 45 -2.91 4.81 1.27
C PHE A 45 -4.31 5.41 1.42
N TYR A 46 -5.38 4.68 1.06
CA TYR A 46 -6.75 5.21 1.22
C TYR A 46 -7.16 5.44 2.67
N ARG A 47 -6.56 4.74 3.64
CA ARG A 47 -6.84 4.97 5.07
C ARG A 47 -6.37 6.35 5.53
N THR A 48 -5.38 6.93 4.88
CA THR A 48 -4.91 8.27 5.26
C THR A 48 -5.93 9.35 4.92
N PHE A 49 -6.87 9.09 4.00
CA PHE A 49 -7.96 10.03 3.70
C PHE A 49 -8.97 10.11 4.85
N GLY A 50 -9.04 9.08 5.70
CA GLY A 50 -9.94 9.10 6.86
C GLY A 50 -9.42 9.97 8.02
N ILE A 51 -8.17 10.43 7.98
CA ILE A 51 -7.59 11.28 9.03
C ILE A 51 -7.69 12.74 8.59
N PRO A 52 -8.44 13.61 9.30
CA PRO A 52 -8.68 14.99 8.89
C PRO A 52 -7.42 15.77 8.54
N ALA A 53 -6.40 15.76 9.42
CA ALA A 53 -5.16 16.51 9.20
C ALA A 53 -4.44 16.08 7.90
N ILE A 54 -4.39 14.77 7.63
CA ILE A 54 -3.75 14.23 6.43
C ILE A 54 -4.63 14.48 5.19
N ALA A 55 -5.95 14.33 5.30
CA ALA A 55 -6.89 14.57 4.22
C ALA A 55 -6.86 16.03 3.74
N GLU A 56 -6.92 16.99 4.66
CA GLU A 56 -6.85 18.42 4.34
C GLU A 56 -5.51 18.77 3.68
N LEU A 57 -4.40 18.22 4.18
CA LEU A 57 -3.09 18.41 3.56
C LEU A 57 -3.08 17.85 2.13
N LEU A 58 -3.46 16.59 1.93
CA LEU A 58 -3.49 15.96 0.60
C LEU A 58 -4.40 16.70 -0.37
N TYR A 59 -5.57 17.14 0.09
CA TYR A 59 -6.52 17.90 -0.71
C TYR A 59 -5.96 19.26 -1.14
N SER A 60 -5.34 19.99 -0.20
CA SER A 60 -4.76 21.32 -0.48
C SER A 60 -3.63 21.30 -1.52
N THR A 61 -2.95 20.17 -1.70
CA THR A 61 -1.90 20.05 -2.73
C THR A 61 -2.43 20.01 -4.15
N GLY A 62 -3.70 19.68 -4.37
CA GLY A 62 -4.29 19.47 -5.70
C GLY A 62 -3.79 18.22 -6.45
N GLU A 63 -2.68 17.62 -6.05
CA GLU A 63 -2.07 16.46 -6.74
C GLU A 63 -2.99 15.24 -6.78
N MET A 64 -3.81 15.05 -5.76
CA MET A 64 -4.73 13.92 -5.67
C MET A 64 -6.07 14.14 -6.37
N THR A 65 -6.43 15.39 -6.67
CA THR A 65 -7.71 15.77 -7.28
C THR A 65 -7.56 16.16 -8.76
N GLU A 66 -6.48 16.84 -9.10
CA GLU A 66 -6.20 17.35 -10.46
C GLU A 66 -5.22 16.47 -11.24
N ARG A 67 -4.26 15.84 -10.54
CA ARG A 67 -3.19 15.01 -11.13
C ARG A 67 -3.23 13.56 -10.64
N THR A 68 -4.44 13.08 -10.33
CA THR A 68 -4.69 11.82 -9.60
C THR A 68 -3.95 10.60 -10.18
N ARG A 69 -3.92 10.45 -11.51
CA ARG A 69 -3.19 9.35 -12.16
C ARG A 69 -1.69 9.44 -11.92
N LYS A 70 -1.08 10.61 -12.19
CA LYS A 70 0.35 10.83 -12.00
C LYS A 70 0.73 10.61 -10.54
N ARG A 71 -0.05 11.16 -9.61
CA ARG A 71 0.20 11.01 -8.17
C ARG A 71 0.14 9.55 -7.70
N ALA A 72 -0.75 8.74 -8.29
CA ALA A 72 -0.81 7.30 -8.02
C ALA A 72 0.41 6.57 -8.60
N ASP A 73 0.82 6.88 -9.84
CA ASP A 73 2.01 6.31 -10.47
C ASP A 73 3.28 6.68 -9.66
N ASP A 74 3.44 7.95 -9.29
CA ASP A 74 4.56 8.45 -8.46
C ASP A 74 4.71 7.67 -7.15
N THR A 75 3.59 7.48 -6.44
CA THR A 75 3.58 6.75 -5.16
C THR A 75 3.96 5.29 -5.39
N GLY A 76 3.34 4.65 -6.38
CA GLY A 76 3.60 3.26 -6.70
C GLY A 76 5.06 3.02 -7.07
N LEU A 77 5.61 3.85 -7.95
CA LEU A 77 7.01 3.77 -8.37
C LEU A 77 7.95 3.97 -7.19
N LEU A 78 7.77 5.01 -6.35
CA LEU A 78 8.60 5.20 -5.15
C LEU A 78 8.54 3.99 -4.20
N MET A 79 7.36 3.43 -3.96
CA MET A 79 7.22 2.25 -3.10
C MET A 79 7.94 1.03 -3.67
N TYR A 80 7.81 0.79 -4.98
CA TYR A 80 8.44 -0.37 -5.60
C TYR A 80 9.93 -0.19 -5.88
N GLU A 81 10.46 1.05 -5.97
CA GLU A 81 11.90 1.32 -5.91
C GLU A 81 12.49 0.80 -4.59
N LEU A 82 11.87 1.15 -3.47
CA LEU A 82 12.29 0.71 -2.13
C LEU A 82 12.24 -0.81 -1.99
N ILE A 83 11.13 -1.43 -2.41
CA ILE A 83 10.90 -2.87 -2.29
C ILE A 83 11.85 -3.66 -3.20
N THR A 84 12.08 -3.18 -4.43
CA THR A 84 12.81 -3.96 -5.44
C THR A 84 14.32 -3.84 -5.26
N HIS A 85 14.82 -2.65 -4.89
CA HIS A 85 16.24 -2.38 -4.81
C HIS A 85 16.81 -2.44 -3.39
N GLY A 86 15.97 -2.52 -2.36
CA GLY A 86 16.40 -2.36 -0.96
C GLY A 86 16.58 -0.88 -0.62
N LEU A 87 16.56 -0.54 0.66
CA LEU A 87 16.55 0.84 1.16
C LEU A 87 17.93 1.50 1.06
N GLU A 88 18.98 0.70 1.10
CA GLU A 88 20.36 1.18 1.19
C GLU A 88 21.17 1.03 -0.11
N ALA A 89 20.62 0.41 -1.14
CA ALA A 89 21.22 0.44 -2.48
C ALA A 89 21.07 1.82 -3.14
N GLU A 90 21.79 2.09 -4.22
CA GLU A 90 21.79 3.39 -4.91
C GLU A 90 20.38 3.91 -5.24
N ARG A 91 19.55 3.09 -5.90
CA ARG A 91 18.17 3.47 -6.27
C ARG A 91 17.26 3.62 -5.05
N GLY A 92 17.41 2.73 -4.06
CA GLY A 92 16.70 2.83 -2.78
C GLY A 92 16.98 4.12 -2.03
N ARG A 93 18.27 4.45 -1.86
CA ARG A 93 18.72 5.71 -1.23
C ARG A 93 18.20 6.92 -1.99
N ALA A 94 18.15 6.86 -3.33
CA ALA A 94 17.56 7.92 -4.12
C ALA A 94 16.05 8.08 -3.84
N ALA A 95 15.31 6.97 -3.70
CA ALA A 95 13.88 6.97 -3.39
C ALA A 95 13.60 7.49 -1.97
N VAL A 96 14.36 7.04 -0.96
CA VAL A 96 14.31 7.57 0.41
C VAL A 96 14.60 9.08 0.42
N LYS A 97 15.67 9.51 -0.25
CA LYS A 97 16.01 10.93 -0.37
C LYS A 97 14.86 11.72 -1.00
N ARG A 98 14.22 11.18 -2.04
CA ARG A 98 13.10 11.83 -2.71
C ARG A 98 11.87 11.91 -1.80
N LEU A 99 11.55 10.85 -1.06
CA LEU A 99 10.48 10.86 -0.06
C LEU A 99 10.72 11.94 1.00
N ASN A 100 11.93 12.03 1.54
CA ASN A 100 12.29 13.06 2.51
C ASN A 100 12.18 14.48 1.91
N GLN A 101 12.56 14.66 0.64
CA GLN A 101 12.40 15.94 -0.08
C GLN A 101 10.94 16.36 -0.25
N ILE A 102 10.05 15.40 -0.54
CA ILE A 102 8.62 15.67 -0.71
C ILE A 102 8.01 16.04 0.66
N HIS A 103 8.23 15.20 1.66
CA HIS A 103 7.53 15.36 2.94
C HIS A 103 8.04 16.55 3.77
N ARG A 104 9.34 16.90 3.72
CA ARG A 104 9.89 18.05 4.47
C ARG A 104 9.27 19.41 4.11
N ARG A 105 8.55 19.49 2.99
CA ARG A 105 7.86 20.71 2.55
C ARG A 105 6.64 21.03 3.40
N PHE A 106 6.16 20.05 4.16
CA PHE A 106 4.95 20.13 4.95
C PHE A 106 5.28 19.94 6.43
N THR A 107 4.52 20.60 7.29
CA THR A 107 4.60 20.35 8.73
C THR A 107 3.68 19.18 9.06
N ILE A 108 4.25 17.98 9.13
CA ILE A 108 3.53 16.73 9.43
C ILE A 108 3.84 16.34 10.88
N GLY A 109 2.80 16.02 11.66
CA GLY A 109 2.95 15.58 13.04
C GLY A 109 3.71 14.25 13.14
N ALA A 110 4.48 14.06 14.23
CA ALA A 110 5.17 12.79 14.47
C ALA A 110 4.19 11.60 14.54
N ASP A 111 3.00 11.82 15.08
CA ASP A 111 1.95 10.83 15.23
C ASP A 111 1.36 10.44 13.87
N ASP A 112 1.13 11.41 12.98
CA ASP A 112 0.71 11.17 11.59
C ASP A 112 1.75 10.34 10.83
N TYR A 113 3.05 10.67 10.97
CA TYR A 113 4.11 9.87 10.36
C TYR A 113 4.12 8.42 10.86
N ARG A 114 4.01 8.23 12.18
CA ARG A 114 3.95 6.89 12.80
C ARG A 114 2.73 6.12 12.35
N TYR A 115 1.57 6.77 12.30
CA TYR A 115 0.33 6.20 11.80
C TYR A 115 0.47 5.77 10.35
N VAL A 116 0.93 6.64 9.45
CA VAL A 116 1.11 6.32 8.02
C VAL A 116 2.08 5.14 7.86
N LEU A 117 3.19 5.13 8.61
CA LEU A 117 4.11 4.00 8.60
C LEU A 117 3.42 2.69 9.07
N ALA A 118 2.59 2.76 10.11
CA ALA A 118 1.81 1.63 10.60
C ALA A 118 0.82 1.11 9.55
N THR A 119 0.21 1.99 8.74
CA THR A 119 -0.69 1.57 7.66
C THR A 119 0.04 0.64 6.68
N PHE A 120 1.29 0.95 6.31
CA PHE A 120 2.05 0.14 5.36
C PHE A 120 2.51 -1.21 5.93
N VAL A 121 2.68 -1.33 7.25
CA VAL A 121 2.98 -2.62 7.90
C VAL A 121 1.72 -3.47 8.02
N VAL A 122 0.66 -2.90 8.57
CA VAL A 122 -0.49 -3.67 9.09
C VAL A 122 -1.51 -3.93 8.00
N VAL A 123 -1.82 -2.95 7.15
CA VAL A 123 -2.93 -3.07 6.19
C VAL A 123 -2.63 -4.10 5.11
N PRO A 124 -1.44 -4.10 4.44
CA PRO A 124 -1.10 -5.15 3.50
C PRO A 124 -1.02 -6.52 4.16
N THR A 125 -0.45 -6.61 5.36
CA THR A 125 -0.35 -7.87 6.11
C THR A 125 -1.73 -8.46 6.40
N ARG A 126 -2.64 -7.67 6.99
CA ARG A 126 -4.02 -8.10 7.26
C ARG A 126 -4.79 -8.42 5.97
N TRP A 127 -4.49 -7.73 4.87
CA TRP A 127 -5.08 -8.03 3.58
C TRP A 127 -4.60 -9.40 3.06
N ILE A 128 -3.29 -9.65 3.07
CA ILE A 128 -2.69 -10.93 2.67
C ILE A 128 -3.26 -12.08 3.50
N ASP A 129 -3.34 -11.94 4.82
CA ASP A 129 -3.85 -13.00 5.70
C ASP A 129 -5.30 -13.40 5.37
N ARG A 130 -6.13 -12.46 4.88
CA ARG A 130 -7.54 -12.71 4.53
C ARG A 130 -7.77 -13.10 3.08
N SER A 131 -6.94 -12.62 2.17
CA SER A 131 -7.18 -12.68 0.71
C SER A 131 -6.12 -13.46 -0.06
N GLY A 132 -4.97 -13.70 0.55
CA GLY A 132 -3.90 -14.52 -0.01
C GLY A 132 -4.26 -16.00 0.00
N TRP A 133 -3.57 -16.76 -0.84
CA TRP A 133 -3.69 -18.21 -0.92
C TRP A 133 -3.20 -18.93 0.36
N ARG A 134 -2.42 -18.23 1.18
CA ARG A 134 -2.04 -18.55 2.56
C ARG A 134 -1.81 -17.26 3.36
N ALA A 135 -1.81 -17.38 4.68
CA ALA A 135 -1.38 -16.30 5.57
C ALA A 135 0.15 -16.13 5.58
N LEU A 136 0.61 -14.95 6.01
CA LEU A 136 2.04 -14.70 6.25
C LEU A 136 2.51 -15.51 7.48
N CYS A 137 3.68 -16.12 7.36
CA CYS A 137 4.34 -16.76 8.49
C CYS A 137 5.05 -15.72 9.39
N CYS A 138 5.56 -16.18 10.53
CA CYS A 138 6.25 -15.32 11.50
C CYS A 138 7.50 -14.63 10.92
N HIS A 139 8.27 -15.31 10.05
CA HIS A 139 9.47 -14.75 9.43
C HIS A 139 9.10 -13.60 8.47
N GLU A 140 8.13 -13.83 7.59
CA GLU A 140 7.65 -12.81 6.65
C GLU A 140 7.07 -11.58 7.36
N ARG A 141 6.35 -11.79 8.46
CA ARG A 141 5.79 -10.71 9.27
C ARG A 141 6.88 -9.91 10.00
N THR A 142 7.88 -10.59 10.54
CA THR A 142 9.03 -9.94 11.20
C THR A 142 9.85 -9.13 10.19
N ALA A 143 10.15 -9.71 9.02
CA ALA A 143 10.82 -8.99 7.95
C ALA A 143 10.04 -7.77 7.45
N THR A 144 8.70 -7.86 7.38
CA THR A 144 7.84 -6.71 7.05
C THR A 144 7.99 -5.59 8.08
N VAL A 145 8.00 -5.95 9.37
CA VAL A 145 8.21 -4.99 10.46
C VAL A 145 9.59 -4.35 10.34
N GLU A 146 10.66 -5.13 10.18
CA GLU A 146 12.02 -4.60 10.10
C GLU A 146 12.26 -3.73 8.86
N PHE A 147 11.70 -4.10 7.70
CA PHE A 147 11.75 -3.28 6.49
C PHE A 147 11.16 -1.87 6.73
N TYR A 148 9.97 -1.80 7.33
CA TYR A 148 9.33 -0.52 7.59
C TYR A 148 9.92 0.23 8.79
N ARG A 149 10.46 -0.48 9.80
CA ARG A 149 11.25 0.15 10.86
C ARG A 149 12.46 0.86 10.26
N ARG A 150 13.22 0.16 9.41
CA ARG A 150 14.39 0.73 8.76
C ARG A 150 14.03 1.91 7.85
N LEU A 151 12.95 1.79 7.06
CA LEU A 151 12.45 2.90 6.25
C LEU A 151 12.07 4.11 7.12
N GLY A 152 11.33 3.89 8.21
CA GLY A 152 10.93 4.93 9.14
C GLY A 152 12.13 5.65 9.76
N GLU A 153 13.18 4.92 10.16
CA GLU A 153 14.43 5.49 10.67
C GLU A 153 15.11 6.39 9.64
N LEU A 154 15.21 5.94 8.39
CA LEU A 154 15.78 6.70 7.29
C LEU A 154 14.94 7.94 6.90
N MET A 155 13.66 7.93 7.27
CA MET A 155 12.72 9.05 7.14
C MET A 155 12.58 9.90 8.41
N HIS A 156 13.40 9.62 9.44
CA HIS A 156 13.40 10.33 10.72
C HIS A 156 12.07 10.26 11.51
N VAL A 157 11.31 9.18 11.35
CA VAL A 157 10.13 8.91 12.17
C VAL A 157 10.59 8.49 13.58
N THR A 158 10.07 9.16 14.61
CA THR A 158 10.40 8.84 16.01
C THR A 158 9.47 7.75 16.56
N ASP A 159 9.83 7.13 17.68
CA ASP A 159 8.99 6.20 18.45
C ASP A 159 8.33 5.08 17.63
N ILE A 160 9.08 4.50 16.68
CA ILE A 160 8.61 3.43 15.81
C ILE A 160 8.43 2.14 16.63
N PRO A 161 7.26 1.47 16.57
CA PRO A 161 7.03 0.20 17.27
C PRO A 161 8.01 -0.91 16.87
N ALA A 162 8.47 -1.69 17.84
CA ALA A 162 9.45 -2.78 17.64
C ALA A 162 8.83 -4.12 17.22
N SER A 163 7.50 -4.19 17.09
CA SER A 163 6.81 -5.44 16.77
C SER A 163 5.56 -5.18 15.95
N TYR A 164 5.09 -6.24 15.27
CA TYR A 164 3.85 -6.19 14.52
C TYR A 164 2.66 -5.82 15.41
N ALA A 165 2.57 -6.39 16.61
CA ALA A 165 1.51 -6.07 17.57
C ALA A 165 1.55 -4.59 18.01
N GLY A 166 2.75 -4.02 18.14
CA GLY A 166 2.92 -2.59 18.41
C GLY A 166 2.42 -1.72 17.26
N PHE A 167 2.71 -2.10 16.01
CA PHE A 167 2.16 -1.42 14.84
C PHE A 167 0.65 -1.56 14.73
N GLU A 168 0.08 -2.72 15.05
CA GLU A 168 -1.38 -2.91 15.11
C GLU A 168 -2.02 -2.00 16.16
N HIS A 169 -1.42 -1.91 17.35
CA HIS A 169 -1.92 -1.03 18.40
C HIS A 169 -1.91 0.45 17.97
N VAL A 170 -0.82 0.91 17.32
CA VAL A 170 -0.75 2.28 16.78
C VAL A 170 -1.83 2.50 15.72
N LEU A 171 -1.97 1.59 14.74
CA LEU A 171 -2.98 1.72 13.70
C LEU A 171 -4.39 1.77 14.29
N ASP A 172 -4.77 0.77 15.07
CA ASP A 172 -6.14 0.59 15.53
C ASP A 172 -6.58 1.71 16.49
N THR A 173 -5.69 2.14 17.38
CA THR A 173 -5.97 3.23 18.32
C THR A 173 -6.07 4.56 17.58
N TYR A 174 -5.12 4.87 16.69
CA TYR A 174 -5.12 6.13 15.97
C TYR A 174 -6.37 6.30 15.10
N GLU A 175 -6.79 5.25 14.39
CA GLU A 175 -8.00 5.30 13.58
C GLU A 175 -9.28 5.40 14.41
N ALA A 176 -9.36 4.69 15.54
CA ALA A 176 -10.52 4.78 16.43
C ALA A 176 -10.69 6.20 17.00
N GLU A 177 -9.60 6.93 17.22
CA GLU A 177 -9.60 8.28 17.76
C GLU A 177 -9.76 9.38 16.70
N HIS A 178 -9.21 9.18 15.49
CA HIS A 178 -9.04 10.26 14.52
C HIS A 178 -9.86 10.10 13.24
N PHE A 179 -10.43 8.92 12.94
CA PHE A 179 -11.29 8.81 11.76
C PHE A 179 -12.51 9.71 11.88
N ALA A 180 -12.63 10.65 10.95
CA ALA A 180 -13.75 11.58 10.90
C ALA A 180 -14.03 12.01 9.47
N HIS A 181 -15.30 12.28 9.20
CA HIS A 181 -15.75 12.78 7.90
C HIS A 181 -15.32 14.24 7.69
N THR A 182 -14.73 14.52 6.54
CA THR A 182 -14.45 15.89 6.06
C THR A 182 -14.75 16.02 4.57
N ALA A 183 -14.98 17.26 4.11
CA ALA A 183 -15.17 17.54 2.69
C ALA A 183 -13.92 17.17 1.85
N ALA A 184 -12.72 17.38 2.41
CA ALA A 184 -11.47 16.95 1.78
C ALA A 184 -11.40 15.42 1.62
N ALA A 185 -11.74 14.66 2.65
CA ALA A 185 -11.76 13.20 2.61
C ALA A 185 -12.69 12.65 1.52
N GLU A 186 -13.90 13.22 1.43
CA GLU A 186 -14.88 12.86 0.41
C GLU A 186 -14.39 13.20 -1.01
N ALA A 187 -13.82 14.39 -1.20
CA ALA A 187 -13.29 14.81 -2.49
C ALA A 187 -12.10 13.95 -2.95
N LEU A 188 -11.19 13.60 -2.04
CA LEU A 188 -10.05 12.70 -2.31
C LEU A 188 -10.53 11.31 -2.72
N MET A 189 -11.52 10.76 -2.01
CA MET A 189 -12.10 9.46 -2.36
C MET A 189 -12.81 9.52 -3.71
N ALA A 190 -13.60 10.56 -3.98
CA ALA A 190 -14.28 10.74 -5.26
C ALA A 190 -13.28 10.81 -6.43
N ALA A 191 -12.19 11.57 -6.30
CA ALA A 191 -11.17 11.70 -7.34
C ALA A 191 -10.45 10.36 -7.62
N THR A 192 -10.19 9.57 -6.57
CA THR A 192 -9.43 8.31 -6.71
C THR A 192 -10.26 7.10 -7.13
N ARG A 193 -11.59 7.12 -6.95
CA ARG A 193 -12.49 6.04 -7.42
C ARG A 193 -12.33 5.74 -8.91
N GLY A 194 -12.11 6.77 -9.74
CA GLY A 194 -11.90 6.62 -11.18
C GLY A 194 -10.69 5.76 -11.55
N LEU A 195 -9.67 5.68 -10.68
CA LEU A 195 -8.50 4.83 -10.90
C LEU A 195 -8.86 3.34 -10.87
N PHE A 196 -9.88 2.93 -10.10
CA PHE A 196 -10.35 1.55 -10.08
C PHE A 196 -11.07 1.15 -11.36
N ALA A 197 -11.77 2.09 -12.02
CA ALA A 197 -12.46 1.82 -13.27
C ALA A 197 -11.50 1.39 -14.38
N GLY A 198 -10.28 1.92 -14.39
CA GLY A 198 -9.23 1.51 -15.34
C GLY A 198 -8.79 0.04 -15.19
N ARG A 199 -9.15 -0.64 -14.10
CA ARG A 199 -8.82 -2.06 -13.86
C ARG A 199 -9.92 -3.03 -14.30
N LEU A 200 -11.09 -2.51 -14.70
CA LEU A 200 -12.21 -3.33 -15.14
C LEU A 200 -12.40 -3.23 -16.67
N PRO A 201 -12.88 -4.30 -17.33
CA PRO A 201 -13.31 -4.23 -18.72
C PRO A 201 -14.33 -3.12 -18.95
N GLU A 202 -14.37 -2.53 -20.15
CA GLU A 202 -15.26 -1.39 -20.50
C GLU A 202 -16.71 -1.56 -20.02
N ARG A 203 -17.27 -2.76 -20.24
CA ARG A 203 -18.66 -3.09 -19.88
C ARG A 203 -18.93 -3.12 -18.37
N LEU A 204 -17.87 -3.23 -17.56
CA LEU A 204 -17.94 -3.35 -16.11
C LEU A 204 -17.46 -2.09 -15.39
N LYS A 205 -17.04 -1.04 -16.10
CA LYS A 205 -16.56 0.21 -15.49
C LYS A 205 -17.57 0.85 -14.55
N GLY A 206 -18.87 0.74 -14.84
CA GLY A 206 -19.93 1.23 -13.95
C GLY A 206 -19.98 0.53 -12.57
N LEU A 207 -19.38 -0.65 -12.43
CA LEU A 207 -19.28 -1.38 -11.16
C LEU A 207 -18.03 -1.00 -10.36
N ALA A 208 -17.12 -0.19 -10.91
CA ALA A 208 -15.86 0.13 -10.26
C ALA A 208 -16.03 0.81 -8.90
N GLY A 209 -16.98 1.75 -8.79
CA GLY A 209 -17.30 2.45 -7.54
C GLY A 209 -17.78 1.48 -6.46
N PRO A 210 -18.90 0.75 -6.68
CA PRO A 210 -19.40 -0.23 -5.72
C PRO A 210 -18.36 -1.29 -5.32
N VAL A 211 -17.55 -1.77 -6.28
CA VAL A 211 -16.46 -2.73 -5.99
C VAL A 211 -15.38 -2.09 -5.12
N ALA A 212 -14.91 -0.89 -5.44
CA ALA A 212 -13.92 -0.18 -4.61
C ALA A 212 -14.44 0.03 -3.19
N ASP A 213 -15.71 0.42 -3.04
CA ASP A 213 -16.36 0.63 -1.75
C ASP A 213 -16.46 -0.68 -0.93
N THR A 214 -16.45 -1.87 -1.55
CA THR A 214 -16.40 -3.13 -0.79
C THR A 214 -15.04 -3.42 -0.17
N LEU A 215 -13.98 -2.79 -0.67
CA LEU A 215 -12.61 -2.99 -0.19
C LEU A 215 -12.28 -2.10 1.03
N LEU A 216 -13.08 -1.05 1.25
CA LEU A 216 -12.94 -0.14 2.38
C LEU A 216 -13.58 -0.73 3.64
N SER A 217 -12.94 -0.56 4.79
CA SER A 217 -13.53 -0.93 6.09
C SER A 217 -14.73 -0.02 6.40
N PRO A 218 -15.71 -0.49 7.21
CA PRO A 218 -16.86 0.33 7.57
C PRO A 218 -16.51 1.71 8.15
N PRO A 219 -15.57 1.84 9.12
CA PRO A 219 -15.18 3.15 9.65
C PRO A 219 -14.54 4.07 8.59
N LEU A 220 -13.72 3.50 7.70
CA LEU A 220 -13.10 4.28 6.62
C LEU A 220 -14.16 4.79 5.64
N ARG A 221 -15.18 3.98 5.31
CA ARG A 221 -16.26 4.41 4.40
C ARG A 221 -17.03 5.60 4.97
N GLU A 222 -17.30 5.58 6.27
CA GLU A 222 -17.95 6.69 6.95
C GLU A 222 -17.07 7.95 6.89
N ALA A 223 -15.78 7.84 7.23
CA ALA A 223 -14.85 8.95 7.19
C ALA A 223 -14.67 9.57 5.78
N VAL A 224 -14.77 8.77 4.72
CA VAL A 224 -14.57 9.25 3.33
C VAL A 224 -15.87 9.46 2.56
N GLY A 225 -17.04 9.42 3.22
CA GLY A 225 -18.34 9.62 2.59
C GLY A 225 -18.72 8.53 1.56
N ALA A 226 -18.13 7.34 1.67
CA ALA A 226 -18.42 6.23 0.76
C ALA A 226 -19.71 5.50 1.14
N PRO A 227 -20.58 5.18 0.17
CA PRO A 227 -21.79 4.43 0.46
C PRO A 227 -21.47 3.01 0.90
N THR A 228 -22.31 2.44 1.75
CA THR A 228 -22.23 1.02 2.07
C THR A 228 -22.74 0.20 0.88
N PRO A 229 -21.93 -0.65 0.23
CA PRO A 229 -22.41 -1.46 -0.88
C PRO A 229 -23.41 -2.49 -0.41
N ALA A 230 -24.36 -2.80 -1.29
CA ALA A 230 -25.39 -3.81 -1.04
C ALA A 230 -24.76 -5.17 -0.66
N LEU A 231 -25.39 -5.89 0.25
CA LEU A 231 -24.89 -7.17 0.77
C LEU A 231 -24.54 -8.18 -0.34
N PRO A 232 -25.36 -8.35 -1.41
CA PRO A 232 -25.00 -9.27 -2.50
C PRO A 232 -23.69 -8.90 -3.21
N VAL A 233 -23.40 -7.61 -3.38
CA VAL A 233 -22.14 -7.13 -3.99
C VAL A 233 -20.96 -7.48 -3.10
N ARG A 234 -21.08 -7.25 -1.78
CA ARG A 234 -20.03 -7.59 -0.81
C ARG A 234 -19.74 -9.08 -0.76
N LEU A 235 -20.78 -9.92 -0.79
CA LEU A 235 -20.64 -11.37 -0.81
C LEU A 235 -19.99 -11.85 -2.12
N LEU A 236 -20.40 -11.29 -3.25
CA LEU A 236 -19.82 -11.61 -4.56
C LEU A 236 -18.33 -11.26 -4.59
N VAL A 237 -17.95 -10.03 -4.22
CA VAL A 237 -16.53 -9.61 -4.22
C VAL A 237 -15.71 -10.48 -3.26
N SER A 238 -16.23 -10.76 -2.06
CA SER A 238 -15.57 -11.65 -1.11
C SER A 238 -15.38 -13.07 -1.67
N GLY A 239 -16.41 -13.60 -2.35
CA GLY A 239 -16.35 -14.89 -3.03
C GLY A 239 -15.30 -14.92 -4.15
N LEU A 240 -15.25 -13.89 -4.99
CA LEU A 240 -14.28 -13.76 -6.07
C LEU A 240 -12.83 -13.68 -5.55
N ILE A 241 -12.60 -12.95 -4.45
CA ILE A 241 -11.29 -12.87 -3.80
C ILE A 241 -10.86 -14.25 -3.28
N ARG A 242 -11.76 -14.98 -2.61
CA ARG A 242 -11.47 -16.34 -2.11
C ARG A 242 -11.25 -17.34 -3.25
N LEU A 243 -12.01 -17.23 -4.33
CA LEU A 243 -11.83 -18.05 -5.52
C LEU A 243 -10.46 -17.77 -6.16
N ARG A 244 -10.08 -16.50 -6.28
CA ARG A 244 -8.75 -16.09 -6.74
C ARG A 244 -7.66 -16.69 -5.85
N ALA A 245 -7.75 -16.51 -4.53
CA ALA A 245 -6.80 -17.06 -3.56
C ALA A 245 -6.64 -18.58 -3.71
N SER A 246 -7.77 -19.27 -3.87
CA SER A 246 -7.79 -20.71 -4.08
C SER A 246 -7.10 -21.08 -5.38
N ALA A 247 -7.40 -20.39 -6.49
CA ALA A 247 -6.78 -20.62 -7.79
C ALA A 247 -5.26 -20.35 -7.77
N GLU A 248 -4.81 -19.30 -7.09
CA GLU A 248 -3.39 -18.99 -6.90
C GLU A 248 -2.65 -20.10 -6.13
N ALA A 249 -3.33 -20.88 -5.28
CA ALA A 249 -2.74 -22.03 -4.60
C ALA A 249 -2.44 -23.24 -5.53
N TRP A 250 -2.89 -23.19 -6.79
CA TRP A 250 -2.66 -24.24 -7.80
C TRP A 250 -1.75 -23.80 -8.94
N LYS A 251 -1.33 -22.53 -8.96
CA LYS A 251 -0.40 -22.02 -9.97
C LYS A 251 1.04 -22.31 -9.58
N ALA A 252 1.89 -22.45 -10.59
CA ALA A 252 3.33 -22.46 -10.38
C ALA A 252 3.78 -21.13 -9.73
N PRO A 253 4.79 -21.14 -8.84
CA PRO A 253 5.35 -19.92 -8.29
C PRO A 253 5.81 -18.96 -9.39
N ARG A 254 5.60 -17.64 -9.19
CA ARG A 254 6.08 -16.63 -10.15
C ARG A 254 7.61 -16.63 -10.22
N THR A 255 8.17 -16.65 -11.42
CA THR A 255 9.63 -16.49 -11.64
C THR A 255 10.03 -15.04 -11.88
N GLU A 256 9.10 -14.24 -12.40
CA GLU A 256 9.26 -12.81 -12.64
C GLU A 256 8.57 -11.97 -11.54
N PRO A 257 9.11 -10.77 -11.21
CA PRO A 257 8.47 -9.87 -10.27
C PRO A 257 7.04 -9.52 -10.70
N TYR A 258 6.22 -9.10 -9.74
CA TYR A 258 4.85 -8.71 -10.00
C TYR A 258 4.78 -7.32 -10.65
N ILE A 259 5.60 -6.38 -10.17
CA ILE A 259 5.84 -5.07 -10.76
C ILE A 259 7.26 -5.02 -11.30
N THR A 260 7.38 -4.74 -12.60
CA THR A 260 8.66 -4.40 -13.24
C THR A 260 8.78 -2.89 -13.33
N LEU A 261 9.80 -2.32 -12.68
CA LEU A 261 10.11 -0.90 -12.77
C LEU A 261 10.64 -0.57 -14.17
N GLY A 262 10.34 0.63 -14.65
CA GLY A 262 10.69 1.06 -15.99
C GLY A 262 9.72 2.13 -16.46
N THR A 263 8.55 1.73 -16.94
CA THR A 263 7.54 2.64 -17.47
C THR A 263 6.26 2.62 -16.65
N ALA A 264 5.52 3.72 -16.69
CA ALA A 264 4.17 3.84 -16.11
C ALA A 264 3.31 4.70 -17.05
N HIS A 265 2.01 4.85 -16.75
CA HIS A 265 1.13 5.63 -17.62
C HIS A 265 1.59 7.08 -17.73
N SER A 266 2.04 7.66 -16.62
CA SER A 266 2.63 9.01 -16.60
C SER A 266 4.10 9.07 -17.04
N TYR A 267 4.74 7.92 -17.28
CA TYR A 267 6.17 7.79 -17.60
C TYR A 267 6.40 6.75 -18.71
N PRO A 268 5.91 6.99 -19.95
CA PRO A 268 5.97 6.00 -21.03
C PRO A 268 7.40 5.73 -21.54
N GLU A 269 8.29 6.71 -21.45
CA GLU A 269 9.71 6.61 -21.84
C GLU A 269 10.64 6.29 -20.66
N GLY A 270 10.05 6.01 -19.50
CA GLY A 270 10.78 5.83 -18.24
C GLY A 270 10.80 7.08 -17.35
N TYR A 271 11.48 6.95 -16.21
CA TYR A 271 11.60 8.00 -15.21
C TYR A 271 12.95 7.93 -14.49
N GLN A 272 13.36 9.07 -13.94
CA GLN A 272 14.38 9.14 -12.90
C GLN A 272 13.71 9.26 -11.53
N VAL A 273 14.28 8.63 -10.50
CA VAL A 273 13.69 8.62 -9.15
C VAL A 273 13.47 10.04 -8.61
N GLN A 274 14.31 10.99 -9.00
CA GLN A 274 14.23 12.40 -8.60
C GLN A 274 13.04 13.14 -9.23
N GLU A 275 12.47 12.63 -10.33
CA GLU A 275 11.32 13.19 -11.04
C GLU A 275 9.98 12.75 -10.43
N LEU A 276 9.99 11.73 -9.58
CA LEU A 276 8.77 11.17 -8.99
C LEU A 276 8.18 12.11 -7.95
N GLY A 277 6.86 12.23 -7.92
CA GLY A 277 6.13 13.10 -7.00
C GLY A 277 5.82 14.48 -7.61
N PRO A 278 5.29 15.41 -6.80
CA PRO A 278 4.90 16.73 -7.28
C PRO A 278 6.08 17.50 -7.86
N GLU A 279 5.81 18.25 -8.93
CA GLU A 279 6.75 19.21 -9.48
C GLU A 279 7.15 20.21 -8.39
N THR A 280 8.43 20.54 -8.32
CA THR A 280 8.90 21.61 -7.45
C THR A 280 8.42 22.94 -8.01
N VAL A 281 7.23 23.38 -7.60
CA VAL A 281 6.95 24.81 -7.57
C VAL A 281 7.88 25.35 -6.49
N GLU A 282 8.88 26.15 -6.87
CA GLU A 282 9.67 26.91 -5.91
C GLU A 282 8.73 27.76 -5.04
N PRO A 283 9.05 27.96 -3.76
CA PRO A 283 8.23 28.76 -2.85
C PRO A 283 7.97 30.18 -3.37
#